data_AF-A0A7J4RPE0-F1
#
_entry.id   AF-A0A7J4RPE0-F1
#
_cell.length_a   1.000
_cell.length_b   1.000
_cell.length_c   1.000
_cell.angle_alpha   90.00
_cell.angle_beta   90.00
_cell.angle_gamma   90.00
#
_symmetry.space_group_name_H-M   'P 1'
#
loop_
_entity.id
_entity.type
_entity.pdbx_description
1 polymer ?
#
loop_
_entity_poly.entity_id
_entity_poly.type
_entity_poly.pdbx_seq_one_letter_code
_entity_poly.pdbx_strand_id
1 'polypeptide(L)'
;MCSDQIMGGGKVLDTSALISWPLSELRGSMIVSSQVGELEKYSPMRADIIHSLGLVISEPSRESLTTISKLAMETGDMTGISPTDLSLVALAHCRGATLVTDDYRMQNLAENLGMNWRGAVMNGISETWRWELKCIGCGTIFDSPDSPSSNKRELKQCENCGSALRLRKK
;
A
#
# COMPACT_ATOMS: atom_id res chain seq x y z
N MET A 1 -6.87 -8.95 16.61
CA MET A 1 -6.99 -7.58 17.17
C MET A 1 -5.61 -6.96 17.38
N CYS A 2 -5.34 -5.74 16.87
CA CYS A 2 -4.15 -4.97 17.26
C CYS A 2 -4.29 -4.52 18.73
N SER A 3 -3.63 -5.18 19.68
CA SER A 3 -3.50 -4.65 21.05
C SER A 3 -2.57 -3.45 21.05
N ASP A 4 -3.12 -2.24 21.03
CA ASP A 4 -3.48 -1.48 22.23
C ASP A 4 -3.97 -0.10 21.76
N GLN A 5 -5.30 0.03 21.83
CA GLN A 5 -6.07 1.22 22.13
C GLN A 5 -5.55 2.58 21.63
N ILE A 6 -5.93 2.93 20.39
CA ILE A 6 -6.69 4.16 20.10
C ILE A 6 -7.75 3.78 19.05
N MET A 7 -8.97 3.51 19.50
CA MET A 7 -10.15 3.58 18.63
C MET A 7 -10.55 5.06 18.54
N GLY A 8 -9.95 5.78 17.60
CA GLY A 8 -10.19 7.20 17.43
C GLY A 8 -9.31 7.82 16.34
N GLY A 9 -9.90 8.07 15.16
CA GLY A 9 -9.53 9.16 14.25
C GLY A 9 -8.05 9.40 13.90
N GLY A 10 -7.21 8.36 13.89
CA GLY A 10 -5.79 8.47 13.53
C GLY A 10 -5.58 8.56 12.01
N LYS A 11 -4.38 8.98 11.60
CA LYS A 11 -3.94 8.94 10.20
C LYS A 11 -2.79 7.96 10.05
N VAL A 12 -2.78 7.18 8.98
CA VAL A 12 -1.61 6.41 8.53
C VAL A 12 -1.08 7.08 7.28
N LEU A 13 0.21 7.40 7.24
CA LEU A 13 0.80 8.19 6.16
C LEU A 13 1.63 7.30 5.23
N ASP A 14 1.38 7.40 3.93
CA ASP A 14 2.28 6.90 2.90
C ASP A 14 3.58 7.73 2.83
N THR A 15 4.64 7.13 2.30
CA THR A 15 5.96 7.76 2.09
C THR A 15 5.84 9.02 1.24
N SER A 16 4.96 9.01 0.23
CA SER A 16 4.68 10.21 -0.58
C SER A 16 4.16 11.37 0.29
N ALA A 17 3.24 11.10 1.22
CA ALA A 17 2.73 12.07 2.17
C ALA A 17 3.84 12.54 3.14
N LEU A 18 4.65 11.63 3.66
CA LEU A 18 5.78 11.99 4.54
C LEU A 18 6.77 12.96 3.87
N ILE A 19 6.97 12.83 2.56
CA ILE A 19 7.85 13.71 1.79
C ILE A 19 7.16 15.05 1.50
N SER A 20 5.93 15.04 0.97
CA SER A 20 5.31 16.23 0.36
C SER A 20 4.41 17.05 1.28
N TRP A 21 3.89 16.49 2.38
CA TRP A 21 2.92 17.20 3.20
C TRP A 21 3.51 18.26 4.13
N PRO A 22 2.70 19.29 4.48
CA PRO A 22 3.05 20.24 5.53
C PRO A 22 3.34 19.54 6.86
N LEU A 23 4.40 19.96 7.55
CA LEU A 23 4.81 19.41 8.86
C LEU A 23 3.69 19.41 9.90
N SER A 24 2.81 20.40 9.85
CA SER A 24 1.65 20.53 10.75
C SER A 24 0.67 19.36 10.64
N GLU A 25 0.54 18.75 9.45
CA GLU A 25 -0.37 17.63 9.20
C GLU A 25 0.21 16.27 9.62
N LEU A 26 1.53 16.19 9.78
CA LEU A 26 2.22 14.93 10.09
C LEU A 26 2.05 14.53 11.55
N ARG A 27 2.00 15.49 12.47
CA ARG A 27 2.03 15.27 13.93
C ARG A 27 1.01 14.23 14.40
N GLY A 28 1.45 13.27 15.22
CA GLY A 28 0.60 12.24 15.80
C GLY A 28 0.08 11.20 14.81
N SER A 29 0.54 11.23 13.56
CA SER A 29 0.19 10.21 12.58
C SER A 29 1.05 8.96 12.76
N MET A 30 0.52 7.84 12.25
CA MET A 30 1.16 6.54 12.30
C MET A 30 1.92 6.24 11.00
N ILE A 31 3.06 5.57 11.15
CA ILE A 31 3.92 5.07 10.08
C ILE A 31 4.39 3.65 10.42
N VAL A 32 4.86 2.91 9.43
CA VAL A 32 5.53 1.61 9.65
C VAL A 32 7.05 1.76 9.67
N SER A 33 7.74 0.85 10.33
CA SER A 33 9.21 0.92 10.49
C SER A 33 9.96 0.89 9.15
N SER A 34 9.44 0.18 8.14
CA SER A 34 10.08 0.08 6.82
C SER A 34 10.18 1.44 6.09
N GLN A 35 9.23 2.36 6.33
CA GLN A 35 9.28 3.71 5.74
C GLN A 35 10.45 4.54 6.26
N VAL A 36 10.88 4.31 7.50
CA VAL A 36 11.99 5.06 8.11
C VAL A 36 13.27 4.80 7.32
N GLY A 37 13.58 3.53 7.03
CA GLY A 37 14.76 3.16 6.24
C GLY A 37 14.69 3.67 4.80
N GLU A 38 13.50 3.71 4.19
CA GLU A 38 13.32 4.32 2.87
C GLU A 38 13.58 5.84 2.90
N LEU A 39 13.04 6.55 3.90
CA LEU A 39 13.24 7.98 4.07
C LEU A 39 14.68 8.35 4.36
N GLU A 40 15.36 7.65 5.26
CA GLU A 40 16.79 7.88 5.55
C GLU A 40 17.65 7.73 4.29
N LYS A 41 17.31 6.77 3.42
CA LYS A 41 18.05 6.50 2.19
C LYS A 41 17.79 7.54 1.09
N TYR A 42 16.54 7.93 0.88
CA TYR A 42 16.14 8.75 -0.27
C TYR A 42 15.87 10.23 0.07
N SER A 43 15.67 10.56 1.34
CA SER A 43 15.33 11.91 1.81
C SER A 43 15.84 12.15 3.25
N PRO A 44 17.17 12.08 3.49
CA PRO A 44 17.75 12.09 4.83
C PRO A 44 17.38 13.33 5.65
N MET A 45 17.40 14.52 5.03
CA MET A 45 16.98 15.76 5.71
C MET A 45 15.51 15.70 6.16
N ARG A 46 14.64 15.05 5.39
CA ARG A 46 13.23 14.87 5.74
C ARG A 46 13.08 13.89 6.90
N ALA A 47 13.87 12.81 6.91
CA ALA A 47 13.91 11.83 7.98
C ALA A 47 14.24 12.51 9.32
N ASP A 48 15.32 13.31 9.38
CA ASP A 48 15.73 14.03 10.61
C ASP A 48 14.61 14.92 11.18
N ILE A 49 13.92 15.65 10.30
CA ILE A 49 12.79 16.49 10.70
C ILE A 49 11.66 15.61 11.26
N ILE A 50 11.32 14.53 10.58
CA ILE A 50 10.23 13.63 10.96
C ILE A 50 10.49 12.93 12.30
N HIS A 51 11.73 12.52 12.57
CA HIS A 51 12.13 11.95 13.87
C HIS A 51 11.80 12.90 15.03
N SER A 52 11.85 14.22 14.80
CA SER A 52 11.57 15.24 15.80
C SER A 52 10.08 15.61 15.93
N LEU A 53 9.20 15.14 15.02
CA LEU A 53 7.78 15.52 14.98
C LEU A 53 6.85 14.68 15.87
N GLY A 54 7.36 13.58 16.44
CA GLY A 54 6.57 12.66 17.26
C GLY A 54 5.56 11.84 16.44
N LEU A 55 6.00 11.25 15.32
CA LEU A 55 5.23 10.22 14.63
C LEU A 55 5.17 8.94 15.46
N VAL A 56 4.09 8.19 15.31
CA VAL A 56 3.88 6.92 15.99
C VAL A 56 4.30 5.79 15.06
N ILE A 57 5.43 5.14 15.35
CA ILE A 57 5.83 3.93 14.63
C ILE A 57 4.97 2.78 15.14
N SER A 58 4.23 2.13 14.23
CA SER A 58 3.36 1.01 14.57
C SER A 58 3.31 -0.01 13.46
N GLU A 59 3.20 -1.28 13.84
CA GLU A 59 3.10 -2.39 12.89
C GLU A 59 1.67 -2.94 12.83
N PRO A 60 1.21 -3.39 11.65
CA PRO A 60 -0.10 -4.00 11.50
C PRO A 60 -0.17 -5.34 12.25
N SER A 61 -1.39 -5.75 12.63
CA SER A 61 -1.59 -7.12 13.11
C SER A 61 -1.43 -8.14 11.97
N ARG A 62 -1.00 -9.35 12.32
CA ARG A 62 -0.93 -10.48 11.37
C ARG A 62 -2.28 -10.80 10.72
N GLU A 63 -3.36 -10.66 11.48
CA GLU A 63 -4.73 -10.84 11.00
C GLU A 63 -5.05 -9.81 9.90
N SER A 64 -4.78 -8.53 10.17
CA SER A 64 -5.01 -7.47 9.19
C SER A 64 -4.17 -7.67 7.93
N LEU A 65 -2.87 -7.97 8.09
CA LEU A 65 -1.99 -8.30 6.96
C LEU A 65 -2.55 -9.45 6.12
N THR A 66 -3.04 -10.52 6.76
CA THR A 66 -3.63 -11.66 6.04
C THR A 66 -4.87 -11.25 5.24
N THR A 67 -5.74 -10.43 5.84
CA THR A 67 -6.95 -9.92 5.17
C THR A 67 -6.60 -9.05 3.97
N ILE A 68 -5.67 -8.10 4.13
CA ILE A 68 -5.26 -7.22 3.02
C ILE A 68 -4.55 -8.01 1.93
N SER A 69 -3.68 -8.96 2.27
CA SER A 69 -3.00 -9.81 1.29
C SER A 69 -4.01 -10.57 0.42
N LYS A 70 -5.00 -11.21 1.03
CA LYS A 70 -6.06 -11.92 0.29
C LYS A 70 -6.81 -11.00 -0.65
N LEU A 71 -7.21 -9.83 -0.17
CA LEU A 71 -7.90 -8.86 -1.02
C LEU A 71 -7.03 -8.39 -2.18
N ALA A 72 -5.75 -8.09 -1.93
CA ALA A 72 -4.82 -7.68 -2.98
C ALA A 72 -4.60 -8.76 -4.04
N MET A 73 -4.69 -10.04 -3.67
CA MET A 73 -4.69 -11.14 -4.63
C MET A 73 -5.99 -11.19 -5.44
N GLU A 74 -7.14 -11.02 -4.79
CA GLU A 74 -8.47 -11.02 -5.43
C GLU A 74 -8.68 -9.85 -6.40
N THR A 75 -8.15 -8.66 -6.09
CA THR A 75 -8.21 -7.48 -6.96
C THR A 75 -7.10 -7.45 -8.01
N GLY A 76 -6.06 -8.29 -7.85
CA GLY A 76 -4.86 -8.33 -8.70
C GLY A 76 -3.82 -7.25 -8.37
N ASP A 77 -4.04 -6.45 -7.32
CA ASP A 77 -3.12 -5.40 -6.87
C ASP A 77 -1.81 -5.94 -6.29
N MET A 78 -1.79 -7.20 -5.83
CA MET A 78 -0.62 -7.84 -5.22
C MET A 78 0.61 -7.81 -6.15
N THR A 79 0.39 -7.91 -7.47
CA THR A 79 1.46 -7.87 -8.49
C THR A 79 2.28 -6.58 -8.50
N GLY A 80 1.78 -5.47 -7.94
CA GLY A 80 2.46 -4.19 -8.04
C GLY A 80 2.32 -3.28 -6.82
N ILE A 81 1.81 -3.79 -5.71
CA ILE A 81 1.91 -3.15 -4.40
C ILE A 81 3.23 -3.54 -3.73
N SER A 82 3.88 -2.63 -3.02
CA SER A 82 5.10 -2.96 -2.27
C SER A 82 4.76 -3.57 -0.90
N PRO A 83 5.72 -4.27 -0.25
CA PRO A 83 5.52 -4.74 1.12
C PRO A 83 5.22 -3.62 2.12
N THR A 84 5.86 -2.46 1.96
CA THR A 84 5.64 -1.26 2.80
C THR A 84 4.20 -0.76 2.61
N ASP A 85 3.75 -0.59 1.38
CA ASP A 85 2.39 -0.12 1.06
C ASP A 85 1.32 -1.07 1.58
N LEU A 86 1.52 -2.38 1.41
CA LEU A 86 0.62 -3.40 1.93
C LEU A 86 0.50 -3.32 3.46
N SER A 87 1.64 -3.09 4.14
CA SER A 87 1.69 -2.96 5.59
C SER A 87 0.96 -1.70 6.09
N LEU A 88 1.04 -0.60 5.33
CA LEU A 88 0.31 0.64 5.63
C LEU A 88 -1.20 0.48 5.51
N VAL A 89 -1.67 -0.15 4.43
CA VAL A 89 -3.10 -0.46 4.27
C VAL A 89 -3.57 -1.36 5.41
N ALA A 90 -2.80 -2.40 5.75
CA ALA A 90 -3.11 -3.29 6.86
C ALA A 90 -3.11 -2.59 8.22
N LEU A 91 -2.21 -1.62 8.43
CA LEU A 91 -2.15 -0.85 9.67
C LEU A 91 -3.39 0.05 9.78
N ALA A 92 -3.73 0.76 8.70
CA ALA A 92 -4.90 1.62 8.65
C ALA A 92 -6.18 0.83 8.91
N HIS A 93 -6.33 -0.34 8.29
CA HIS A 93 -7.45 -1.25 8.50
C HIS A 93 -7.54 -1.71 9.95
N CYS A 94 -6.43 -2.17 10.54
CA CYS A 94 -6.43 -2.69 11.90
C CYS A 94 -6.74 -1.63 12.97
N ARG A 95 -6.37 -0.36 12.70
CA ARG A 95 -6.54 0.77 13.61
C ARG A 95 -7.83 1.56 13.36
N GLY A 96 -8.59 1.25 12.31
CA GLY A 96 -9.70 2.08 11.86
C GLY A 96 -9.26 3.51 11.53
N ALA A 97 -8.03 3.67 11.06
CA ALA A 97 -7.40 4.97 10.78
C ALA A 97 -7.63 5.40 9.33
N THR A 98 -7.58 6.71 9.08
CA THR A 98 -7.64 7.24 7.71
C THR A 98 -6.29 7.02 7.02
N LEU A 99 -6.29 6.30 5.91
CA LEU A 99 -5.10 6.13 5.08
C LEU A 99 -4.86 7.39 4.24
N VAL A 100 -3.66 7.95 4.30
CA VAL A 100 -3.25 9.10 3.50
C VAL A 100 -2.28 8.64 2.43
N THR A 101 -2.71 8.64 1.18
CA THR A 101 -1.91 8.15 0.06
C THR A 101 -2.41 8.71 -1.26
N ASP A 102 -1.50 8.95 -2.19
CA ASP A 102 -1.81 9.24 -3.60
C ASP A 102 -1.64 7.99 -4.50
N ASP A 103 -1.27 6.83 -3.94
CA ASP A 103 -1.10 5.60 -4.72
C ASP A 103 -2.45 4.95 -5.03
N TYR A 104 -2.70 4.76 -6.34
CA TYR A 104 -3.95 4.19 -6.85
C TYR A 104 -4.27 2.81 -6.27
N ARG A 105 -3.28 1.92 -6.07
CA ARG A 105 -3.52 0.55 -5.57
C ARG A 105 -3.92 0.58 -4.11
N MET A 106 -3.25 1.41 -3.31
CA MET A 106 -3.60 1.59 -1.90
C MET A 106 -5.02 2.13 -1.75
N GLN A 107 -5.41 3.12 -2.57
CA GLN A 107 -6.76 3.65 -2.60
C GLN A 107 -7.78 2.58 -3.05
N ASN A 108 -7.45 1.78 -4.07
CA ASN A 108 -8.31 0.70 -4.55
C ASN A 108 -8.58 -0.35 -3.46
N LEU A 109 -7.56 -0.77 -2.70
CA LEU A 109 -7.73 -1.68 -1.57
C LEU A 109 -8.57 -1.04 -0.46
N ALA A 110 -8.33 0.23 -0.14
CA ALA A 110 -9.08 0.95 0.87
C ALA A 110 -10.58 1.05 0.52
N GLU A 111 -10.91 1.40 -0.73
CA GLU A 111 -12.30 1.44 -1.23
C GLU A 111 -12.98 0.08 -1.16
N ASN A 112 -12.32 -1.00 -1.60
CA ASN A 112 -12.90 -2.35 -1.55
C ASN A 112 -13.17 -2.85 -0.11
N LEU A 113 -12.50 -2.27 0.90
CA LEU A 113 -12.71 -2.57 2.31
C LEU A 113 -13.62 -1.56 3.03
N GLY A 114 -14.11 -0.52 2.34
CA GLY A 114 -14.84 0.58 2.98
C GLY A 114 -14.02 1.34 4.02
N MET A 115 -12.69 1.38 3.85
CA MET A 115 -11.79 2.14 4.72
C MET A 115 -11.81 3.62 4.36
N ASN A 116 -11.69 4.47 5.38
CA ASN A 116 -11.45 5.90 5.15
C ASN A 116 -10.06 6.12 4.57
N TRP A 117 -9.97 6.86 3.46
CA TRP A 117 -8.70 7.33 2.92
C TRP A 117 -8.82 8.75 2.38
N ARG A 118 -7.69 9.44 2.24
CA ARG A 118 -7.59 10.75 1.58
C ARG A 118 -6.32 10.84 0.74
N GLY A 119 -6.40 11.57 -0.36
CA GLY A 119 -5.21 11.99 -1.11
C GLY A 119 -4.30 12.88 -0.26
N ALA A 120 -2.98 12.78 -0.51
CA ALA A 120 -2.03 13.71 0.08
C ALA A 120 -2.01 15.01 -0.73
N VAL A 121 -1.77 14.92 -2.04
CA VAL A 121 -1.67 16.07 -2.94
C VAL A 121 -2.74 16.01 -4.04
N MET A 122 -3.13 14.80 -4.46
CA MET A 122 -4.01 14.61 -5.62
C MET A 122 -5.47 14.45 -5.22
N ASN A 123 -6.38 14.83 -6.14
CA ASN A 123 -7.77 14.39 -6.09
C ASN A 123 -7.75 12.87 -6.28
N GLY A 124 -8.31 12.15 -5.33
CA GLY A 124 -8.19 10.69 -5.25
C GLY A 124 -9.01 9.92 -6.31
N ILE A 125 -9.05 8.59 -6.21
CA ILE A 125 -9.73 7.75 -7.20
C ILE A 125 -11.22 8.07 -7.36
N SER A 126 -11.69 8.00 -8.61
CA SER A 126 -13.11 8.09 -8.98
C SER A 126 -13.76 6.73 -9.23
N GLU A 127 -12.95 5.68 -9.41
CA GLU A 127 -13.38 4.31 -9.74
C GLU A 127 -12.40 3.30 -9.17
N THR A 128 -12.90 2.13 -8.76
CA THR A 128 -12.11 0.97 -8.36
C THR A 128 -11.85 0.04 -9.54
N TRP A 129 -10.65 -0.53 -9.65
CA TRP A 129 -10.25 -1.38 -10.77
C TRP A 129 -9.91 -2.80 -10.29
N ARG A 130 -10.12 -3.78 -11.17
CA ARG A 130 -9.62 -5.14 -11.02
C ARG A 130 -8.62 -5.43 -12.12
N TRP A 131 -7.58 -6.18 -11.79
CA TRP A 131 -6.52 -6.53 -12.72
C TRP A 131 -6.45 -8.04 -12.88
N GLU A 132 -6.19 -8.48 -14.11
CA GLU A 132 -5.85 -9.86 -14.42
C GLU A 132 -4.46 -9.93 -15.03
N LEU A 133 -3.68 -10.95 -14.65
CA LEU A 133 -2.39 -11.22 -15.25
C LEU A 133 -2.58 -12.11 -16.47
N LYS A 134 -2.25 -11.61 -17.67
CA LYS A 134 -2.53 -12.31 -18.93
C LYS A 134 -1.29 -12.44 -19.80
N CYS A 135 -1.10 -13.61 -20.40
CA CYS A 135 -0.04 -13.84 -21.37
C CYS A 135 -0.31 -13.09 -22.68
N ILE A 136 0.71 -12.40 -23.21
CA ILE A 136 0.59 -11.69 -24.49
C ILE A 136 0.60 -12.62 -25.71
N GLY A 137 1.13 -13.84 -25.57
CA GLY A 137 1.23 -14.83 -26.64
C GLY A 137 -0.01 -15.71 -26.73
N CYS A 138 -0.20 -16.58 -25.73
CA CYS A 138 -1.30 -17.57 -25.73
C CYS A 138 -2.60 -17.07 -25.08
N GLY A 139 -2.61 -15.90 -24.44
CA GLY A 139 -3.81 -15.35 -23.82
C GLY A 139 -4.25 -16.01 -22.50
N THR A 140 -3.51 -16.99 -21.98
CA THR A 140 -3.77 -17.62 -20.68
C THR A 140 -3.77 -16.58 -19.56
N ILE A 141 -4.79 -16.65 -18.70
CA ILE A 141 -4.92 -15.83 -17.49
C ILE A 141 -4.28 -16.60 -16.34
N PHE A 142 -3.49 -15.88 -15.53
CA PHE A 142 -2.78 -16.39 -14.38
C PHE A 142 -3.32 -15.74 -13.12
N ASP A 143 -3.25 -16.49 -12.02
CA ASP A 143 -3.58 -15.98 -10.70
C ASP A 143 -2.57 -14.90 -10.27
N SER A 144 -3.05 -14.00 -9.41
CA SER A 144 -2.19 -13.02 -8.75
C SER A 144 -1.18 -13.74 -7.85
N PRO A 145 0.10 -13.32 -7.80
CA PRO A 145 1.10 -13.93 -6.94
C PRO A 145 0.72 -13.80 -5.46
N ASP A 146 1.25 -14.71 -4.64
CA ASP A 146 0.99 -14.76 -3.20
C ASP A 146 1.72 -13.68 -2.38
N SER A 147 2.72 -13.02 -3.00
CA SER A 147 3.60 -12.05 -2.34
C SER A 147 3.70 -10.74 -3.13
N PRO A 148 3.87 -9.59 -2.43
CA PRO A 148 4.10 -8.29 -3.08
C PRO A 148 5.39 -8.30 -3.88
N SER A 149 5.44 -7.59 -5.00
CA SER A 149 6.67 -7.40 -5.76
C SER A 149 7.12 -5.94 -5.75
N SER A 150 8.35 -5.70 -5.30
CA SER A 150 9.01 -4.39 -5.40
C SER A 150 9.55 -4.12 -6.81
N ASN A 151 9.61 -5.14 -7.67
CA ASN A 151 10.04 -5.05 -9.06
C ASN A 151 8.91 -5.44 -10.02
N LYS A 152 8.27 -4.43 -10.65
CA LYS A 152 7.31 -4.59 -11.76
C LYS A 152 7.79 -5.47 -12.92
N ARG A 153 9.10 -5.77 -13.01
CA ARG A 153 9.75 -6.55 -14.06
C ARG A 153 9.87 -8.05 -13.77
N GLU A 154 9.53 -8.52 -12.57
CA GLU A 154 9.46 -9.96 -12.27
C GLU A 154 8.13 -10.60 -12.69
N LEU A 155 7.41 -9.98 -13.63
CA LEU A 155 6.27 -10.60 -14.28
C LEU A 155 6.78 -11.80 -15.09
N LYS A 156 6.61 -12.98 -14.47
CA LYS A 156 7.04 -14.31 -14.91
C LYS A 156 6.80 -14.50 -16.42
N GLN A 157 7.65 -15.30 -17.05
CA GLN A 157 7.37 -15.82 -18.38
C GLN A 157 6.19 -16.79 -18.29
N CYS A 158 5.35 -16.84 -19.32
CA CYS A 158 4.25 -17.78 -19.42
C CYS A 158 4.78 -19.23 -19.40
N GLU A 159 4.34 -20.03 -18.45
CA GLU A 159 4.74 -21.45 -18.36
C GLU A 159 4.28 -22.27 -19.57
N ASN A 160 3.23 -21.81 -20.27
CA ASN A 160 2.63 -22.51 -21.40
C ASN A 160 3.29 -22.17 -22.76
N CYS A 161 3.88 -20.97 -22.92
CA CYS A 161 4.41 -20.53 -24.21
C CYS A 161 5.65 -19.63 -24.16
N GLY A 162 6.24 -19.41 -22.98
CA GLY A 162 7.46 -18.62 -22.77
C GLY A 162 7.33 -17.10 -23.01
N SER A 163 6.18 -16.62 -23.49
CA SER A 163 5.94 -15.19 -23.73
C SER A 163 5.78 -14.40 -22.43
N ALA A 164 6.01 -13.09 -22.46
CA ALA A 164 5.87 -12.25 -21.29
C ALA A 164 4.41 -12.15 -20.80
N LEU A 165 4.23 -12.10 -19.48
CA LEU A 165 2.92 -11.81 -18.87
C LEU A 165 2.73 -10.29 -18.73
N ARG A 166 1.48 -9.83 -18.84
CA ARG A 166 1.12 -8.42 -18.71
C ARG A 166 -0.18 -8.27 -17.93
N LEU A 167 -0.20 -7.28 -17.04
CA LEU A 167 -1.42 -6.87 -16.34
C LEU A 167 -2.39 -6.19 -17.30
N ARG A 168 -3.66 -6.60 -17.25
CA ARG A 168 -4.78 -6.01 -17.97
C ARG A 168 -5.88 -5.64 -16.99
N LYS A 169 -6.48 -4.46 -17.18
CA LYS A 169 -7.68 -4.05 -16.45
C LYS A 169 -8.84 -4.93 -16.92
N LYS A 170 -9.59 -5.49 -15.98
CA LYS A 170 -10.80 -6.29 -16.21
C LYS A 170 -12.02 -5.40 -16.41
#